data_AF-A0A151XH11-F1
#
_entry.id   AF-A0A151XH11-F1
#
_cell.length_a   1.000
_cell.length_b   1.000
_cell.length_c   1.000
_cell.angle_alpha   90.00
_cell.angle_beta   90.00
_cell.angle_gamma   90.00
#
_symmetry.space_group_name_H-M   'P 1'
#
loop_
_entity.id
_entity.type
_entity.pdbx_description
1 polymer ?
#
loop_
_entity_poly.entity_id
_entity_poly.type
_entity_poly.pdbx_seq_one_letter_code
_entity_poly.pdbx_strand_id
1 'polypeptide(L)'
;MCLRLNARREVLFMLLYIIICNLTQINTGAAMGYSSVVLPVLTSNMSSITLNKMEEPLFASIVSVTQIIGCLLCLITMSYGRRCTMIVCGINFSLGWILIASSYNVIQLFIGRALTEQQDRCIDSR
;
A
#
# COMPACT_ATOMS: atom_id res chain seq x y z
N MET A 1 -9.16 4.98 -43.35
CA MET A 1 -10.24 4.93 -42.34
C MET A 1 -9.97 3.90 -41.23
N CYS A 2 -9.52 2.67 -41.53
CA CYS A 2 -9.17 1.64 -40.52
C CYS A 2 -8.11 2.07 -39.49
N LEU A 3 -7.12 2.87 -39.88
CA LEU A 3 -6.07 3.36 -38.97
C LEU A 3 -6.62 4.20 -37.79
N ARG A 4 -7.71 4.94 -38.02
CA ARG A 4 -8.35 5.79 -37.02
C ARG A 4 -9.23 4.98 -36.03
N LEU A 5 -9.76 3.83 -36.46
CA LEU A 5 -10.45 2.88 -35.58
C LEU A 5 -9.48 2.14 -34.66
N ASN A 6 -8.27 1.82 -35.14
CA ASN A 6 -7.25 1.18 -34.30
C ASN A 6 -6.71 2.14 -33.22
N ALA A 7 -6.45 3.40 -33.60
CA ALA A 7 -6.02 4.43 -32.65
C ALA A 7 -7.07 4.69 -31.56
N ARG A 8 -8.37 4.73 -31.91
CA ARG A 8 -9.45 4.93 -30.91
C ARG A 8 -9.52 3.79 -29.90
N ARG A 9 -9.32 2.54 -30.35
CA ARG A 9 -9.28 1.35 -29.50
C ARG A 9 -8.05 1.34 -28.58
N GLU A 10 -6.87 1.69 -29.09
CA GLU A 10 -5.64 1.79 -28.30
C GLU A 10 -5.74 2.87 -27.21
N VAL A 11 -6.27 4.04 -27.56
CA VAL A 11 -6.53 5.12 -26.58
C VAL A 11 -7.54 4.68 -25.52
N LEU A 12 -8.57 3.91 -25.90
CA LEU A 12 -9.54 3.34 -24.96
C LEU A 12 -8.88 2.37 -23.96
N PHE A 13 -7.98 1.50 -24.43
CA PHE A 13 -7.21 0.62 -23.55
C PHE A 13 -6.27 1.40 -22.61
N MET A 14 -5.65 2.46 -23.10
CA MET A 14 -4.84 3.35 -22.26
C MET A 14 -5.66 4.04 -21.18
N LEU A 15 -6.86 4.55 -21.51
CA LEU A 15 -7.77 5.15 -20.53
C LEU A 15 -8.20 4.15 -19.46
N LEU A 16 -8.58 2.92 -19.85
CA LEU A 16 -8.92 1.87 -18.90
C LEU A 16 -7.75 1.54 -17.97
N TYR A 17 -6.53 1.45 -18.51
CA TYR A 17 -5.34 1.20 -17.71
C TYR A 17 -5.05 2.32 -16.72
N ILE A 18 -5.20 3.58 -17.14
CA ILE A 18 -5.03 4.77 -16.27
C ILE A 18 -6.07 4.76 -15.15
N ILE A 19 -7.33 4.45 -15.45
CA ILE A 19 -8.40 4.37 -14.44
C ILE A 19 -8.04 3.32 -13.37
N ILE A 20 -7.62 2.12 -13.78
CA ILE A 20 -7.21 1.05 -12.86
C ILE A 20 -6.02 1.49 -11.99
N CYS A 21 -5.02 2.14 -12.58
CA CYS A 21 -3.88 2.68 -11.83
C CYS A 21 -4.29 3.76 -10.82
N ASN A 22 -5.22 4.65 -11.18
CA ASN A 22 -5.70 5.69 -10.26
C ASN A 22 -6.52 5.10 -9.11
N LEU A 23 -7.32 4.04 -9.35
CA LEU A 23 -8.01 3.33 -8.27
C LEU A 23 -7.02 2.74 -7.26
N THR A 24 -5.90 2.19 -7.74
CA THR A 24 -4.86 1.66 -6.84
C THR A 24 -4.22 2.77 -6.01
N GLN A 25 -3.96 3.95 -6.63
CA GLN A 25 -3.45 5.13 -5.92
C GLN A 25 -4.41 5.67 -4.87
N ILE A 26 -5.71 5.74 -5.17
CA ILE A 26 -6.73 6.18 -4.21
C ILE A 26 -6.74 5.25 -2.99
N ASN A 27 -6.60 3.94 -3.21
CA ASN A 27 -6.58 2.99 -2.11
C ASN A 27 -5.31 3.15 -1.24
N THR A 28 -4.16 3.49 -1.82
CA THR A 28 -2.96 3.83 -1.03
C THR A 28 -3.21 5.08 -0.18
N GLY A 29 -3.81 6.13 -0.75
CA GLY A 29 -4.20 7.33 0.01
C GLY A 29 -5.19 7.04 1.15
N ALA A 30 -6.11 6.10 0.95
CA ALA A 30 -7.03 5.65 2.00
C ALA A 30 -6.29 4.93 3.15
N ALA A 31 -5.25 4.14 2.85
CA ALA A 31 -4.41 3.51 3.87
C ALA A 31 -3.63 4.54 4.70
N MET A 32 -3.07 5.57 4.06
CA MET A 32 -2.45 6.70 4.77
C MET A 32 -3.44 7.42 5.69
N GLY A 33 -4.67 7.66 5.21
CA GLY A 33 -5.72 8.31 6.01
C GLY A 33 -6.14 7.49 7.23
N TYR A 34 -6.23 6.16 7.09
CA TYR A 34 -6.54 5.24 8.18
C TYR A 34 -5.58 5.39 9.38
N SER A 35 -4.28 5.65 9.11
CA SER A 35 -3.26 5.97 10.13
C SER A 35 -3.69 7.02 11.14
N SER A 36 -4.26 8.10 10.61
CA SER A 36 -4.52 9.31 11.36
C SER A 36 -5.74 9.13 12.27
N VAL A 37 -6.64 8.23 11.89
CA VAL A 37 -7.86 7.92 12.65
C VAL A 37 -7.62 6.83 13.68
N VAL A 38 -6.79 5.83 13.35
CA VAL A 38 -6.54 4.67 14.22
C VAL A 38 -5.67 5.05 15.43
N LEU A 39 -4.65 5.89 15.25
CA LEU A 39 -3.73 6.30 16.32
C LEU A 39 -4.43 6.92 17.55
N PRO A 40 -5.32 7.93 17.40
CA PRO A 40 -6.04 8.49 18.55
C PRO A 40 -7.04 7.49 19.17
N VAL A 41 -7.65 6.61 18.37
CA VAL A 41 -8.58 5.57 18.84
C VAL A 41 -7.89 4.52 19.72
N LEU A 42 -6.65 4.14 19.39
CA LEU A 42 -5.86 3.21 20.22
C LEU A 42 -5.30 3.87 21.49
N THR A 43 -5.15 5.20 21.49
CA THR A 43 -4.63 5.98 22.62
C THR A 43 -5.72 6.30 23.64
N SER A 44 -6.98 6.42 23.20
CA SER A 44 -8.10 6.88 24.03
C SER A 44 -8.72 5.82 24.96
N ASN A 45 -8.06 4.68 25.21
CA ASN A 45 -8.47 3.67 26.21
C ASN A 45 -9.93 3.12 26.07
N MET A 46 -10.53 3.18 24.87
CA MET A 46 -11.93 2.76 24.67
C MET A 46 -12.07 1.29 24.26
N SER A 47 -10.98 0.53 24.14
CA SER A 47 -11.00 -0.89 23.73
C SER A 47 -9.87 -1.67 24.41
N SER A 48 -10.00 -3.00 24.46
CA SER A 48 -9.10 -3.96 25.12
C SER A 48 -7.65 -3.98 24.62
N ILE A 49 -7.30 -3.06 23.72
CA ILE A 49 -6.02 -2.94 23.01
C ILE A 49 -5.53 -1.51 23.24
N THR A 50 -4.95 -1.26 24.41
CA THR A 50 -4.39 0.05 24.77
C THR A 50 -2.92 0.08 24.37
N LEU A 51 -2.53 1.04 23.53
CA LEU A 51 -1.13 1.30 23.21
C LEU A 51 -0.44 1.99 24.40
N ASN A 52 0.68 1.46 24.86
CA ASN A 52 1.50 2.12 25.87
C ASN A 52 2.24 3.31 25.25
N LYS A 53 2.56 4.35 26.03
CA LYS A 53 3.28 5.56 25.56
C LYS A 53 4.65 5.26 24.93
N MET A 54 5.25 4.10 25.23
CA MET A 54 6.50 3.65 24.61
C MET A 54 6.31 2.96 23.26
N GLU A 55 5.10 2.51 22.94
CA GLU A 55 4.79 1.79 21.71
C GLU A 55 4.26 2.70 20.60
N GLU A 56 3.71 3.87 20.96
CA GLU A 56 3.37 4.94 19.99
C GLU A 56 4.54 5.34 19.07
N PRO A 57 5.76 5.65 19.59
CA PRO A 57 6.89 5.99 18.71
C PRO A 57 7.39 4.78 17.92
N LEU A 58 7.24 3.56 18.45
CA LEU A 58 7.55 2.34 17.69
C LEU A 58 6.62 2.19 16.48
N PHE A 59 5.34 2.55 16.63
CA PHE A 59 4.37 2.60 15.53
C PHE A 59 4.76 3.60 14.45
N ALA A 60 5.19 4.78 14.85
CA ALA A 60 5.69 5.78 13.89
C ALA A 60 6.97 5.30 13.18
N SER A 61 7.90 4.69 13.92
CA SER A 61 9.20 4.27 13.37
C SER A 61 9.12 3.08 12.41
N ILE A 62 8.12 2.19 12.58
CA ILE A 62 8.00 1.00 11.73
C ILE A 62 7.71 1.37 10.28
N VAL A 63 7.04 2.50 10.04
CA VAL A 63 6.76 3.05 8.71
C VAL A 63 8.04 3.39 7.97
N SER A 64 9.02 3.97 8.67
CA SER A 64 10.33 4.29 8.08
C SER A 64 11.12 3.03 7.73
N VAL A 65 11.09 2.02 8.62
CA VAL A 65 11.77 0.73 8.39
C VAL A 65 11.17 0.01 7.19
N THR A 66 9.84 -0.01 7.08
CA THR A 66 9.16 -0.70 5.99
C THR A 66 9.40 0.00 4.66
N GLN A 67 9.48 1.33 4.64
CA GLN A 67 9.86 2.07 3.43
C GLN A 67 11.26 1.73 2.94
N ILE A 68 12.24 1.53 3.84
CA ILE A 68 13.58 1.09 3.44
C ILE A 68 13.53 -0.31 2.81
N ILE A 69 12.76 -1.23 3.42
CA ILE A 69 12.57 -2.59 2.92
C ILE A 69 11.87 -2.57 1.55
N GLY A 70 10.84 -1.75 1.38
CA GLY A 70 10.11 -1.59 0.12
C GLY A 70 11.00 -1.09 -1.02
N CYS A 71 11.91 -0.15 -0.72
CA CYS A 71 12.91 0.32 -1.70
C CYS A 71 13.85 -0.80 -2.13
N LEU A 72 14.32 -1.63 -1.18
CA LEU A 72 15.18 -2.78 -1.47
C LEU A 72 14.46 -3.80 -2.37
N LEU A 73 13.20 -4.08 -2.06
CA LEU A 73 12.37 -5.00 -2.85
C LEU A 73 12.13 -4.46 -4.27
N CYS A 74 11.94 -3.15 -4.41
CA CYS A 74 11.80 -2.51 -5.72
C CYS A 74 13.05 -2.70 -6.59
N LEU A 75 14.25 -2.49 -6.01
CA LEU A 75 15.54 -2.70 -6.70
C LEU A 75 15.70 -4.15 -7.16
N ILE A 76 15.41 -5.11 -6.30
CA ILE A 76 15.47 -6.54 -6.64
C ILE A 76 14.49 -6.83 -7.77
N THR A 77 13.25 -6.38 -7.65
CA THR A 77 12.20 -6.71 -8.62
C THR A 77 12.43 -6.04 -9.97
N MET A 78 13.07 -4.88 -10.01
CA MET A 78 13.47 -4.22 -11.25
C MET A 78 14.47 -5.07 -12.04
N SER A 79 15.32 -5.84 -11.34
CA SER A 79 16.24 -6.80 -11.97
C SER A 79 15.56 -8.06 -12.51
N TYR A 80 14.35 -8.41 -12.04
CA TYR A 80 13.56 -9.57 -12.47
C TYR A 80 12.50 -9.22 -13.57
N GLY A 81 12.32 -7.94 -13.90
CA GLY A 81 11.48 -7.46 -15.00
C GLY A 81 10.12 -6.85 -14.58
N ARG A 82 9.60 -5.93 -15.42
CA ARG A 82 8.40 -5.08 -15.12
C ARG A 82 7.11 -5.83 -14.74
N ARG A 83 6.92 -7.07 -15.20
CA ARG A 83 5.71 -7.86 -14.91
C ARG A 83 5.70 -8.39 -13.47
N CYS A 84 6.85 -8.81 -12.95
CA CYS A 84 6.96 -9.31 -11.58
C CYS A 84 6.65 -8.21 -10.57
N THR A 85 7.09 -6.96 -10.81
CA THR A 85 6.80 -5.83 -9.93
C THR A 85 5.31 -5.57 -9.78
N MET A 86 4.55 -5.60 -10.87
CA MET A 86 3.09 -5.39 -10.78
C MET A 86 2.39 -6.48 -9.98
N ILE A 87 2.80 -7.74 -10.15
CA ILE A 87 2.20 -8.88 -9.44
C ILE A 87 2.52 -8.80 -7.95
N VAL A 88 3.79 -8.56 -7.60
CA VAL A 88 4.24 -8.45 -6.20
C VAL A 88 3.56 -7.26 -5.50
N CYS A 89 3.42 -6.12 -6.19
CA CYS A 89 2.67 -4.97 -5.70
C CYS A 89 1.20 -5.30 -5.41
N GLY A 90 0.52 -6.01 -6.31
CA GLY A 90 -0.88 -6.40 -6.10
C GLY A 90 -1.07 -7.42 -4.97
N ILE A 91 -0.12 -8.34 -4.80
CA ILE A 91 -0.14 -9.36 -3.74
C ILE A 91 0.08 -8.72 -2.37
N ASN A 92 1.09 -7.85 -2.21
CA ASN A 92 1.35 -7.14 -0.94
C ASN A 92 0.13 -6.31 -0.54
N PHE A 93 -0.54 -5.69 -1.51
CA PHE A 93 -1.72 -4.90 -1.27
C PHE A 93 -2.90 -5.73 -0.73
N SER A 94 -3.19 -6.85 -1.39
CA SER A 94 -4.25 -7.77 -0.94
C SER A 94 -3.94 -8.36 0.44
N LEU A 95 -2.68 -8.76 0.67
CA LEU A 95 -2.23 -9.28 1.97
C LEU A 95 -2.37 -8.27 3.09
N GLY A 96 -2.01 -6.99 2.85
CA GLY A 96 -2.10 -5.94 3.85
C GLY A 96 -3.54 -5.69 4.34
N TRP A 97 -4.51 -5.59 3.43
CA TRP A 97 -5.92 -5.42 3.80
C TRP A 97 -6.52 -6.64 4.49
N ILE A 98 -6.17 -7.85 4.05
CA ILE A 98 -6.60 -9.09 4.70
C ILE A 98 -6.06 -9.15 6.14
N LEU A 99 -4.81 -8.74 6.34
CA LEU A 99 -4.20 -8.74 7.68
C LEU A 99 -4.85 -7.70 8.61
N ILE A 100 -5.20 -6.53 8.09
CA ILE A 100 -5.94 -5.50 8.85
C ILE A 100 -7.33 -6.02 9.22
N ALA A 101 -8.06 -6.64 8.28
CA ALA A 101 -9.40 -7.18 8.52
C ALA A 101 -9.40 -8.34 9.53
N SER A 102 -8.33 -9.16 9.55
CA SER A 102 -8.19 -10.30 10.44
C SER A 102 -7.46 -9.98 11.76
N SER A 103 -7.18 -8.70 12.05
CA SER A 103 -6.37 -8.34 13.22
C SER A 103 -7.15 -8.41 14.54
N TYR A 104 -6.69 -9.31 15.43
CA TYR A 104 -7.16 -9.39 16.82
C TYR A 104 -6.12 -8.89 17.85
N ASN A 105 -4.91 -8.53 17.42
CA ASN A 105 -3.81 -8.08 18.27
C ASN A 105 -3.16 -6.80 17.72
N VAL A 106 -2.68 -5.91 18.62
CA VAL A 106 -1.93 -4.67 18.27
C VAL A 106 -0.79 -4.96 17.29
N ILE A 107 -0.02 -6.00 17.54
CA ILE A 107 1.13 -6.41 16.73
C ILE A 107 0.71 -6.81 15.31
N GLN A 108 -0.49 -7.39 15.16
CA GLN A 108 -1.01 -7.81 13.86
C GLN A 108 -1.49 -6.60 13.03
N LEU A 109 -2.08 -5.60 13.68
CA LEU A 109 -2.32 -4.27 13.11
C LEU A 109 -1.01 -3.60 12.68
N PHE A 110 0.03 -3.65 13.51
CA PHE A 110 1.37 -3.16 13.19
C PHE A 110 1.97 -3.80 11.93
N ILE A 111 1.90 -5.13 11.82
CA ILE A 111 2.42 -5.86 10.66
C ILE A 111 1.57 -5.58 9.41
N GLY A 112 0.25 -5.41 9.55
CA GLY A 112 -0.64 -5.12 8.42
C GLY A 112 -0.34 -3.76 7.81
N ARG A 113 0.00 -2.80 8.68
CA ARG A 113 0.43 -1.44 8.32
C ARG A 113 1.82 -1.42 7.72
N ALA A 114 2.73 -2.22 8.28
CA ALA A 114 4.07 -2.41 7.72
C ALA A 114 4.04 -2.91 6.26
N LEU A 115 3.04 -3.73 5.89
CA LEU A 115 2.88 -4.25 4.53
C LEU A 115 2.15 -3.30 3.58
N THR A 116 1.19 -2.51 4.05
CA THR A 116 0.41 -1.59 3.18
C THR A 116 1.20 -0.34 2.80
N GLU A 117 2.02 0.20 3.70
CA GLU A 117 2.73 1.49 3.53
C GLU A 117 4.04 1.37 2.72
N GLN A 118 4.40 0.18 2.22
CA GLN A 118 5.61 -0.04 1.40
C GLN A 118 5.48 0.51 -0.03
N GLN A 119 4.26 0.83 -0.48
CA GLN A 119 3.95 0.98 -1.90
C GLN A 119 4.29 2.36 -2.51
N ASP A 120 4.36 3.43 -1.71
CA ASP A 120 4.38 4.81 -2.23
C ASP A 120 5.58 5.18 -3.09
N ARG A 121 6.69 4.43 -3.02
CA ARG A 121 7.90 4.79 -3.76
C ARG A 121 8.10 4.04 -5.09
N CYS A 122 7.44 2.91 -5.32
CA CYS A 122 7.58 2.20 -6.60
C CYS A 122 6.73 2.80 -7.73
N ILE A 123 5.71 3.61 -7.41
CA ILE A 123 4.84 4.24 -8.42
C ILE A 123 5.43 5.56 -8.95
N ASP A 124 6.26 6.25 -8.16
CA ASP A 124 6.92 7.51 -8.54
C ASP A 124 8.17 7.32 -9.42
N SER A 125 8.66 6.08 -9.58
CA SER A 125 9.83 5.78 -10.41
C SER A 125 9.50 5.53 -11.90
N ARG A 126 8.34 5.99 -12.40
CA ARG A 126 7.89 5.76 -13.77
C ARG A 126 7.71 7.04 -14.57
#